data_AF-A0A1C4X451-F1
#
_entry.id   AF-A0A1C4X451-F1
#
_cell.length_a   1.000
_cell.length_b   1.000
_cell.length_c   1.000
_cell.angle_alpha   90.00
_cell.angle_beta   90.00
_cell.angle_gamma   90.00
#
_symmetry.space_group_name_H-M   'P 1'
#
loop_
_entity.id
_entity.type
_entity.pdbx_description
1 polymer ?
#
loop_
_entity_poly.entity_id
_entity_poly.type
_entity_poly.pdbx_seq_one_letter_code
_entity_poly.pdbx_strand_id
1 'polypeptide(L)'
;MGLEHFNPLLRANDLVQDLKWDDELRARFETSEEEVLSSYPITEDEREAIRGRDFRRLYELGLHPYLLSQLARLIYGTGEKAGTSAAATALIQSLLGDDYERYMAARE
;
A
#
# COMPACT_ATOMS: atom_id res chain seq x y z
N MET A 1 10.06 6.69 8.50
CA MET A 1 9.82 5.25 8.72
C MET A 1 11.07 4.51 8.32
N GLY A 2 11.69 3.82 9.27
CA GLY A 2 12.86 2.97 9.01
C GLY A 2 12.44 1.58 8.54
N LEU A 3 13.35 0.61 8.64
CA LEU A 3 13.07 -0.81 8.43
C LEU A 3 12.68 -1.54 9.73
N GLU A 4 12.15 -0.80 10.72
CA GLU A 4 11.94 -1.30 12.08
C GLU A 4 10.96 -2.49 12.15
N HIS A 5 9.91 -2.47 11.33
CA HIS A 5 8.95 -3.56 11.21
C HIS A 5 9.24 -4.50 10.03
N PHE A 6 10.21 -4.17 9.18
CA PHE A 6 10.38 -4.86 7.90
C PHE A 6 10.59 -6.37 8.09
N ASN A 7 9.69 -7.14 7.49
CA ASN A 7 9.75 -8.59 7.46
C ASN A 7 9.97 -9.03 6.00
N PRO A 8 11.17 -9.51 5.64
CA PRO A 8 11.47 -9.95 4.27
C PRO A 8 10.69 -11.20 3.85
N LEU A 9 10.05 -11.92 4.79
CA LEU A 9 9.25 -13.11 4.51
C LEU A 9 7.75 -12.80 4.38
N LEU A 10 7.32 -11.56 4.59
CA LEU A 10 5.92 -11.15 4.43
C LEU A 10 5.53 -11.25 2.96
N ARG A 11 4.44 -11.98 2.67
CA ARG A 11 4.06 -12.38 1.31
C ARG A 11 3.45 -11.26 0.51
N ALA A 12 2.93 -10.24 1.19
CA ALA A 12 2.55 -8.98 0.58
C ALA A 12 3.74 -8.27 -0.10
N ASN A 13 5.00 -8.50 0.30
CA ASN A 13 6.15 -7.96 -0.45
C ASN A 13 6.23 -8.57 -1.86
N ASP A 14 6.06 -9.89 -1.97
CA ASP A 14 6.09 -10.63 -3.23
C ASP A 14 4.97 -10.14 -4.15
N LEU A 15 3.74 -10.07 -3.64
CA LEU A 15 2.58 -9.55 -4.37
C LEU A 15 2.84 -8.15 -4.96
N VAL A 16 3.30 -7.21 -4.14
CA VAL A 16 3.53 -5.83 -4.61
C VAL A 16 4.69 -5.78 -5.60
N GLN A 17 5.69 -6.64 -5.45
CA GLN A 17 6.79 -6.73 -6.40
C GLN A 17 6.30 -7.25 -7.75
N ASP A 18 5.44 -8.27 -7.78
CA ASP A 18 4.88 -8.83 -9.01
C ASP A 18 3.97 -7.84 -9.73
N LEU A 19 3.08 -7.16 -8.98
CA LEU A 19 2.17 -6.14 -9.52
C LEU A 19 2.88 -4.97 -10.23
N LYS A 20 4.16 -4.73 -9.93
CA LYS A 20 4.96 -3.69 -10.58
C LYS A 20 5.45 -4.08 -11.97
N TRP A 21 5.62 -5.37 -12.22
CA TRP A 21 6.29 -5.88 -13.43
C TRP A 21 5.37 -6.69 -14.33
N ASP A 22 4.24 -7.16 -13.81
CA ASP A 22 3.23 -7.91 -14.55
C ASP A 22 1.98 -7.05 -14.77
N ASP A 23 1.87 -6.49 -15.97
CA ASP A 23 0.74 -5.65 -16.38
C ASP A 23 -0.59 -6.42 -16.41
N GLU A 24 -0.57 -7.72 -16.70
CA GLU A 24 -1.77 -8.55 -16.72
C GLU A 24 -2.25 -8.85 -15.29
N LEU A 25 -1.34 -9.18 -14.38
CA LEU A 25 -1.63 -9.29 -12.95
C LEU A 25 -2.16 -7.98 -12.40
N ARG A 26 -1.56 -6.85 -12.79
CA ARG A 26 -2.03 -5.52 -12.39
C ARG A 26 -3.45 -5.24 -12.87
N ALA A 27 -3.75 -5.48 -14.15
CA ALA A 27 -5.10 -5.30 -14.69
C ALA A 27 -6.13 -6.20 -13.99
N ARG A 28 -5.74 -7.44 -13.65
CA ARG A 28 -6.57 -8.35 -12.86
C ARG A 28 -6.76 -7.85 -11.43
N PHE A 29 -5.72 -7.30 -10.79
CA PHE A 29 -5.83 -6.74 -9.45
C PHE A 29 -6.79 -5.54 -9.41
N GLU A 30 -6.77 -4.70 -10.44
CA GLU A 30 -7.68 -3.54 -10.55
C GLU A 30 -9.16 -3.95 -10.74
N THR A 31 -9.42 -5.09 -11.40
CA THR A 31 -10.79 -5.53 -11.74
C THR A 31 -11.34 -6.64 -10.84
N SER A 32 -10.45 -7.44 -10.24
CA SER A 32 -10.74 -8.70 -9.53
C SER A 32 -9.78 -8.89 -8.34
N GLU A 33 -9.62 -7.85 -7.51
CA GLU A 33 -8.68 -7.82 -6.38
C GLU A 33 -8.77 -9.08 -5.49
N GLU A 34 -9.97 -9.49 -5.07
CA GLU A 34 -10.14 -10.65 -4.17
C GLU A 34 -9.65 -11.96 -4.79
N GLU A 35 -9.79 -12.13 -6.11
CA GLU A 35 -9.31 -13.33 -6.81
C GLU A 35 -7.77 -13.35 -6.81
N VAL A 36 -7.15 -12.19 -7.10
CA VAL A 36 -5.70 -12.06 -7.04
C VAL A 36 -5.20 -12.32 -5.63
N LEU A 37 -5.79 -11.69 -4.61
CA LEU A 37 -5.40 -11.91 -3.22
C LEU A 37 -5.60 -13.36 -2.78
N SER A 38 -6.63 -14.04 -3.28
CA SER A 38 -6.89 -15.47 -3.04
C SER A 38 -5.85 -16.40 -3.65
N SER A 39 -5.18 -15.97 -4.73
CA SER A 39 -4.15 -16.76 -5.41
C SER A 39 -2.78 -16.71 -4.72
N TYR A 40 -2.56 -15.74 -3.83
CA TYR A 40 -1.30 -15.58 -3.10
C TYR A 40 -1.36 -16.27 -1.73
N PRO A 41 -0.22 -16.81 -1.24
CA PRO A 41 -0.11 -17.39 0.10
C PRO A 41 0.04 -16.30 1.19
N ILE A 42 -0.76 -15.23 1.13
CA ILE A 42 -0.81 -14.18 2.14
C ILE A 42 -1.74 -14.60 3.30
N THR A 43 -1.46 -14.11 4.49
CA THR A 43 -2.32 -14.28 5.67
C THR A 43 -3.63 -13.49 5.53
N GLU A 44 -4.63 -13.83 6.35
CA GLU A 44 -5.88 -13.08 6.37
C GLU A 44 -5.66 -11.63 6.84
N ASP A 45 -4.78 -11.41 7.82
CA ASP A 45 -4.38 -10.07 8.27
C ASP A 45 -3.78 -9.22 7.13
N GLU A 46 -2.90 -9.79 6.30
CA GLU A 46 -2.36 -9.11 5.11
C GLU A 46 -3.48 -8.77 4.14
N ARG A 47 -4.39 -9.72 3.89
CA ARG A 47 -5.50 -9.57 2.95
C ARG A 47 -6.49 -8.50 3.39
N GLU A 48 -6.90 -8.51 4.65
CA GLU A 48 -7.77 -7.49 5.25
C GLU A 48 -7.11 -6.11 5.21
N ALA A 49 -5.82 -6.01 5.53
CA ALA A 49 -5.09 -4.75 5.49
C ALA A 49 -4.98 -4.20 4.04
N ILE A 50 -4.76 -5.05 3.04
CA ILE A 50 -4.78 -4.63 1.63
C ILE A 50 -6.17 -4.15 1.24
N ARG A 51 -7.23 -4.95 1.48
CA ARG A 51 -8.61 -4.59 1.13
C ARG A 51 -9.08 -3.31 1.79
N GLY A 52 -8.76 -3.15 3.07
CA GLY A 52 -9.07 -1.97 3.87
C GLY A 52 -8.19 -0.76 3.56
N ARG A 53 -7.19 -0.88 2.69
CA ARG A 53 -6.20 0.16 2.39
C ARG A 53 -5.47 0.65 3.65
N ASP A 54 -5.27 -0.25 4.60
CA ASP A 54 -4.63 0.01 5.88
C ASP A 54 -3.11 -0.10 5.73
N PHE A 55 -2.51 0.94 5.15
CA PHE A 55 -1.07 1.01 4.92
C PHE A 55 -0.28 1.02 6.22
N ARG A 56 -0.86 1.53 7.31
CA ARG A 56 -0.26 1.45 8.65
C ARG A 56 -0.19 0.01 9.12
N ARG A 57 -1.29 -0.74 9.06
CA ARG A 57 -1.29 -2.16 9.41
C ARG A 57 -0.32 -2.95 8.53
N LEU A 58 -0.26 -2.67 7.24
CA LEU A 58 0.72 -3.30 6.35
C LEU A 58 2.17 -2.99 6.75
N TYR A 59 2.47 -1.75 7.16
CA TYR A 59 3.77 -1.39 7.70
C TYR A 59 4.08 -2.16 8.98
N GLU A 60 3.14 -2.22 9.93
CA GLU A 60 3.28 -2.93 11.20
C GLU A 60 3.45 -4.45 11.02
N LEU A 61 2.78 -5.04 10.02
CA LEU A 61 2.96 -6.45 9.60
C LEU A 61 4.32 -6.71 8.95
N GLY A 62 4.99 -5.65 8.48
CA GLY A 62 6.35 -5.68 7.97
C GLY A 62 6.50 -5.52 6.47
N LEU A 63 5.51 -4.95 5.78
CA LEU A 63 5.65 -4.60 4.38
C LEU A 63 6.72 -3.52 4.24
N HIS A 64 7.63 -3.71 3.27
CA HIS A 64 8.72 -2.78 3.06
C HIS A 64 8.21 -1.37 2.72
N PRO A 65 8.71 -0.27 3.35
CA PRO A 65 8.19 1.08 3.15
C PRO A 65 8.14 1.56 1.69
N TYR A 66 9.15 1.19 0.90
CA TYR A 66 9.15 1.45 -0.53
C TYR A 66 8.02 0.70 -1.26
N LEU A 67 7.81 -0.59 -0.97
CA LEU A 67 6.74 -1.38 -1.59
C LEU A 67 5.37 -0.89 -1.12
N LEU A 68 5.23 -0.50 0.14
CA LEU A 68 4.03 0.16 0.66
C LEU A 68 3.66 1.41 -0.17
N SER A 69 4.65 2.25 -0.45
CA SER A 69 4.45 3.44 -1.30
C SER A 69 4.09 3.08 -2.76
N GLN A 70 4.64 1.98 -3.27
CA GLN A 70 4.33 1.50 -4.62
C GLN A 70 2.92 0.91 -4.70
N LEU A 71 2.48 0.16 -3.69
CA LEU A 71 1.11 -0.35 -3.60
C LEU A 71 0.09 0.79 -3.60
N ALA A 72 0.32 1.85 -2.81
CA ALA A 72 -0.55 3.02 -2.82
C ALA A 72 -0.65 3.66 -4.23
N ARG A 73 0.46 3.74 -4.97
CA ARG A 73 0.48 4.26 -6.34
C ARG A 73 -0.20 3.34 -7.35
N LEU A 74 -0.11 2.03 -7.16
CA LEU A 74 -0.81 1.05 -8.01
C LEU A 74 -2.32 1.18 -7.82
N ILE A 75 -2.79 1.36 -6.58
CA ILE A 75 -4.21 1.45 -6.23
C ILE A 75 -4.83 2.79 -6.65
N TYR A 76 -4.16 3.91 -6.37
CA TYR A 76 -4.73 5.25 -6.57
C TYR A 76 -4.17 5.99 -7.81
N GLY A 77 -3.27 5.35 -8.56
CA GLY A 77 -2.63 5.92 -9.73
C GLY A 77 -1.50 6.91 -9.44
N THR A 78 -0.82 7.32 -10.52
CA THR A 78 0.34 8.24 -10.51
C THR A 78 0.04 9.60 -11.14
N GLY A 79 -1.22 9.88 -11.49
CA GLY A 79 -1.65 10.95 -12.40
C GLY A 79 -1.51 12.39 -11.90
N GLU A 80 -1.21 12.62 -10.62
CA GLU A 80 -1.00 13.97 -10.10
C GLU A 80 0.37 14.09 -9.46
N LYS A 81 0.94 15.30 -9.51
CA LYS A 81 2.34 15.61 -9.19
C LYS A 81 2.76 14.97 -7.86
N ALA A 82 3.93 14.31 -7.87
CA ALA A 82 4.54 13.68 -6.71
C ALA A 82 4.58 14.69 -5.53
N GLY A 83 3.74 14.47 -4.52
CA GLY A 83 3.56 15.35 -3.36
C GLY A 83 2.10 15.80 -3.10
N THR A 84 1.21 15.66 -4.09
CA THR A 84 -0.22 16.01 -3.99
C THR A 84 -1.14 14.99 -4.68
N SER A 85 -0.64 13.84 -5.14
CA SER A 85 -1.50 12.80 -5.73
C SER A 85 -2.39 12.12 -4.70
N ALA A 86 -3.55 11.65 -5.14
CA ALA A 86 -4.45 10.82 -4.33
C ALA A 86 -3.71 9.67 -3.62
N ALA A 87 -2.74 9.03 -4.29
CA ALA A 87 -1.89 7.99 -3.71
C ALA A 87 -1.03 8.49 -2.53
N ALA A 88 -0.38 9.65 -2.69
CA ALA A 88 0.44 10.23 -1.63
C ALA A 88 -0.42 10.70 -0.45
N THR A 89 -1.57 11.30 -0.74
CA THR A 89 -2.55 11.72 0.27
C THR A 89 -3.09 10.54 1.08
N ALA A 90 -3.57 9.48 0.41
CA ALA A 90 -4.09 8.29 1.07
C ALA A 90 -3.03 7.58 1.93
N LEU A 91 -1.79 7.48 1.41
CA LEU A 91 -0.67 6.95 2.17
C LEU A 91 -0.39 7.76 3.44
N ILE A 92 -0.24 9.07 3.32
CA ILE A 92 0.06 9.95 4.46
C ILE A 92 -1.09 9.94 5.47
N GLN A 93 -2.34 9.97 5.00
CA GLN A 93 -3.52 9.91 5.87
C GLN A 93 -3.58 8.60 6.66
N SER A 94 -3.36 7.45 6.02
CA SER A 94 -3.33 6.16 6.70
C SER A 94 -2.21 6.08 7.75
N LEU A 95 -1.05 6.65 7.46
CA LEU A 95 0.10 6.62 8.37
C LEU A 95 -0.06 7.54 9.58
N LEU A 96 -0.66 8.72 9.39
CA LEU A 96 -0.81 9.73 10.45
C LEU A 96 -2.10 9.57 11.26
N GLY A 97 -3.14 8.96 10.69
CA GLY A 97 -4.44 8.85 11.37
C GLY A 97 -4.95 10.21 11.82
N ASP A 98 -5.24 10.34 13.13
CA ASP A 98 -5.76 11.56 13.75
C ASP A 98 -4.82 12.78 13.61
N ASP A 99 -3.51 12.56 13.45
CA ASP A 99 -2.54 13.64 13.27
C ASP A 99 -2.53 14.21 11.84
N TYR A 100 -3.30 13.63 10.91
CA TYR A 100 -3.33 14.05 9.52
C TYR A 100 -3.78 15.52 9.35
N GLU A 101 -4.85 15.94 10.05
CA GLU A 101 -5.36 17.31 9.95
C GLU A 101 -4.34 18.34 10.44
N ARG A 102 -3.65 18.03 11.54
CA ARG A 102 -2.58 18.87 12.08
C ARG A 102 -1.40 18.99 11.11
N TYR A 103 -1.05 17.89 10.45
CA TYR A 103 0.00 17.87 9.42
C TYR A 103 -0.38 18.74 8.22
N MET A 104 -1.63 18.69 7.76
CA MET A 104 -2.09 19.51 6.63
C MET A 104 -2.13 21.00 6.97
N ALA A 105 -2.60 21.38 8.16
CA ALA A 105 -2.62 22.77 8.62
C ALA A 105 -1.22 23.40 8.75
N ALA A 106 -0.17 22.59 8.94
CA ALA A 106 1.22 23.05 8.98
C ALA A 106 1.88 23.20 7.60
N ARG A 107 1.19 22.80 6.52
CA ARG A 107 1.68 22.86 5.14
C ARG A 107 1.13 24.04 4.32
N GLU A 108 0.10 24.72 4.82
CA GLU A 108 -0.46 25.96 4.27
C GLU A 108 0.35 27.20 4.69
#